data_AF-A0A2T7U0R2-F1
#
_entry.id   AF-A0A2T7U0R2-F1
#
_cell.length_a   1.000
_cell.length_b   1.000
_cell.length_c   1.000
_cell.angle_alpha   90.00
_cell.angle_beta   90.00
_cell.angle_gamma   90.00
#
_symmetry.space_group_name_H-M   'P 1'
#
loop_
_entity.id
_entity.type
_entity.pdbx_description
1 polymer ?
#
loop_
_entity_poly.entity_id
_entity_poly.type
_entity_poly.pdbx_seq_one_letter_code
_entity_poly.pdbx_strand_id
1 'polypeptide(L)'
;MTDKTFEETIRERIAAVDLVADLIAGQGRDTDLHDLRVLLINIMSLLMRDPGVEAAVDDLYAAAKAIVRDAAMGVHPVPRNVRCLRTALTRFSERVPVIAGLSEPDDARRFRGLEAAYAVQLERATEADANDEVETETRSAA
;
A
#
# COMPACT_ATOMS: atom_id res chain seq x y z
N MET A 1 26.40 17.48 -3.31
CA MET A 1 25.61 16.25 -3.09
C MET A 1 24.81 16.52 -1.83
N THR A 2 23.51 16.73 -1.95
CA THR A 2 22.64 16.85 -0.78
C THR A 2 22.47 15.45 -0.20
N ASP A 3 22.82 15.27 1.07
CA ASP A 3 22.52 14.03 1.76
C ASP A 3 21.01 13.83 1.79
N LYS A 4 20.58 12.66 1.35
CA LYS A 4 19.15 12.29 1.38
C LYS A 4 18.73 12.07 2.81
N THR A 5 17.52 12.50 3.13
CA THR A 5 16.94 12.19 4.43
C THR A 5 16.70 10.68 4.56
N PHE A 6 16.60 10.21 5.80
CA PHE A 6 16.23 8.82 6.08
C PHE A 6 14.88 8.46 5.42
N GLU A 7 13.91 9.38 5.47
CA GLU A 7 12.59 9.18 4.88
C GLU A 7 12.64 8.98 3.37
N GLU A 8 13.36 9.85 2.66
CA GLU A 8 13.55 9.74 1.21
C GLU A 8 14.24 8.43 0.86
N THR A 9 15.25 8.04 1.63
CA THR A 9 15.98 6.78 1.42
C THR A 9 15.04 5.58 1.52
N ILE A 10 14.19 5.51 2.55
CA ILE A 10 13.25 4.40 2.71
C ILE A 10 12.20 4.40 1.57
N ARG A 11 11.63 5.56 1.21
CA ARG A 11 10.66 5.65 0.10
C ARG A 11 11.27 5.19 -1.23
N GLU A 12 12.50 5.59 -1.51
CA GLU A 12 13.23 5.15 -2.71
C GLU A 12 13.48 3.65 -2.72
N ARG A 13 13.82 3.06 -1.56
CA ARG A 13 14.05 1.62 -1.45
C ARG A 13 12.77 0.82 -1.64
N ILE A 14 11.64 1.28 -1.10
CA ILE A 14 10.32 0.67 -1.35
C ILE A 14 9.98 0.73 -2.85
N ALA A 15 10.14 1.90 -3.48
CA ALA A 15 9.88 2.05 -4.92
C ALA A 15 10.79 1.15 -5.78
N ALA A 16 12.05 0.96 -5.37
CA ALA A 16 12.96 0.02 -6.04
C ALA A 16 12.49 -1.44 -5.89
N VAL A 17 11.98 -1.82 -4.71
CA VAL A 17 11.40 -3.15 -4.48
C VAL A 17 10.17 -3.37 -5.35
N ASP A 18 9.27 -2.38 -5.46
CA ASP A 18 8.09 -2.45 -6.33
C ASP A 18 8.50 -2.71 -7.79
N LEU A 19 9.48 -1.94 -8.29
CA LEU A 19 9.97 -2.09 -9.66
C LEU A 19 10.57 -3.48 -9.93
N VAL A 20 11.39 -3.99 -9.01
CA VAL A 20 12.00 -5.32 -9.15
C VAL A 20 10.92 -6.42 -9.05
N ALA A 21 9.93 -6.27 -8.18
CA ALA A 21 8.83 -7.20 -8.09
C ALA A 21 8.02 -7.27 -9.40
N ASP A 22 7.79 -6.14 -10.07
CA ASP A 22 7.13 -6.10 -11.38
C ASP A 22 7.96 -6.78 -12.48
N LEU A 23 9.29 -6.59 -12.47
CA LEU A 23 10.20 -7.29 -13.39
C LEU A 23 10.15 -8.81 -13.18
N ILE A 24 10.17 -9.27 -11.92
CA ILE A 24 10.05 -10.69 -11.58
C ILE A 24 8.70 -11.24 -12.04
N ALA A 25 7.60 -10.51 -11.82
CA ALA A 25 6.28 -10.92 -12.25
C ALA A 25 6.17 -11.10 -13.78
N GLY A 26 6.91 -10.29 -14.55
CA GLY A 26 6.90 -10.32 -16.01
C GLY A 26 7.87 -11.33 -16.64
N GLN A 27 9.08 -11.46 -16.10
CA GLN A 27 10.19 -12.18 -16.74
C GLN A 27 10.78 -13.30 -15.90
N GLY A 28 10.63 -13.25 -14.57
CA GLY A 28 11.12 -14.28 -13.65
C GLY A 28 12.64 -14.55 -13.74
N ARG A 29 13.47 -13.52 -13.95
CA ARG A 29 14.92 -13.71 -14.08
C ARG A 29 15.58 -13.88 -12.72
N ASP A 30 16.62 -14.71 -12.66
CA ASP A 30 17.39 -14.94 -11.44
C ASP A 30 18.13 -13.68 -10.96
N THR A 31 18.61 -12.85 -11.89
CA THR A 31 19.22 -11.55 -11.57
C THR A 31 18.27 -10.65 -10.80
N ASP A 32 17.00 -10.58 -11.21
CA ASP A 32 16.00 -9.75 -10.55
C ASP A 32 15.72 -10.27 -9.12
N LEU A 33 15.76 -11.59 -8.90
CA LEU A 33 15.64 -12.19 -7.57
C LEU A 33 16.85 -11.88 -6.67
N HIS A 34 18.05 -11.83 -7.24
CA HIS A 34 19.24 -11.40 -6.53
C HIS A 34 19.13 -9.94 -6.10
N ASP A 35 18.74 -9.06 -7.03
CA ASP A 35 18.56 -7.64 -6.77
C ASP A 35 17.49 -7.39 -5.70
N LEU A 36 16.37 -8.12 -5.76
CA LEU A 36 15.34 -8.08 -4.73
C LEU A 36 15.92 -8.47 -3.36
N ARG A 37 16.71 -9.53 -3.28
CA ARG A 37 17.34 -9.96 -2.02
C ARG A 37 18.23 -8.88 -1.42
N VAL A 38 19.05 -8.23 -2.25
CA VAL A 38 19.94 -7.16 -1.83
C VAL A 38 19.14 -5.96 -1.29
N LEU A 39 18.08 -5.56 -2.00
CA LEU A 39 17.20 -4.48 -1.56
C LEU A 39 16.52 -4.78 -0.22
N LEU A 40 15.99 -6.00 -0.05
CA LEU A 40 15.33 -6.40 1.20
C LEU A 40 16.29 -6.42 2.38
N ILE A 41 17.51 -6.95 2.21
CA ILE A 41 18.56 -6.91 3.25
C ILE A 41 18.91 -5.46 3.58
N ASN A 42 19.05 -4.60 2.57
CA ASN A 42 19.36 -3.19 2.79
C ASN A 42 18.27 -2.49 3.60
N ILE A 43 17.00 -2.69 3.26
CA ILE A 43 15.86 -2.11 4.00
C ILE A 43 15.85 -2.62 5.44
N MET A 44 16.00 -3.93 5.65
CA MET A 44 16.03 -4.53 7.00
C MET A 44 17.19 -4.00 7.86
N SER A 45 18.31 -3.62 7.24
CA SER A 45 19.45 -3.02 7.97
C SER A 45 19.20 -1.57 8.43
N LEU A 46 18.21 -0.90 7.86
CA LEU A 46 17.84 0.49 8.17
C LEU A 46 16.73 0.59 9.22
N LEU A 47 16.05 -0.52 9.53
CA LEU A 47 14.90 -0.54 10.43
C LEU A 47 15.24 -1.17 11.76
N MET A 48 14.51 -0.79 12.82
CA MET A 48 14.47 -1.59 14.04
C MET A 48 13.81 -2.94 13.75
N ARG A 49 14.20 -3.97 14.50
CA ARG A 49 13.61 -5.31 14.35
C ARG A 49 12.11 -5.26 14.65
N ASP A 50 11.33 -5.71 13.68
CA ASP A 50 9.89 -5.88 13.77
C ASP A 50 9.49 -7.24 13.16
N PRO A 51 8.92 -8.17 13.94
CA PRO A 51 8.53 -9.49 13.44
C PRO A 51 7.52 -9.44 12.28
N GLY A 52 6.71 -8.38 12.22
CA GLY A 52 5.73 -8.18 11.17
C GLY A 52 6.36 -7.81 9.83
N VAL A 53 7.40 -6.96 9.85
CA VAL A 53 8.21 -6.63 8.68
C VAL A 53 9.08 -7.82 8.27
N GLU A 54 9.71 -8.51 9.22
CA GLU A 54 10.50 -9.73 8.95
C GLU A 54 9.66 -10.77 8.19
N ALA A 55 8.44 -11.06 8.67
CA ALA A 55 7.53 -11.97 8.00
C ALA A 55 7.10 -11.47 6.60
N ALA A 56 6.85 -10.17 6.44
CA ALA A 56 6.48 -9.60 5.15
C ALA A 56 7.63 -9.67 4.12
N VAL A 57 8.87 -9.48 4.56
CA VAL A 57 10.08 -9.63 3.75
C VAL A 57 10.27 -11.07 3.31
N ASP A 58 10.13 -12.02 4.24
CA ASP A 58 10.24 -13.45 3.95
C ASP A 58 9.16 -13.92 2.96
N ASP A 59 7.90 -13.51 3.18
CA ASP A 59 6.77 -13.80 2.28
C ASP A 59 7.03 -13.26 0.86
N LEU A 60 7.52 -12.02 0.75
CA LEU A 60 7.81 -11.37 -0.53
C LEU A 60 8.91 -12.11 -1.28
N TYR A 61 10.02 -12.42 -0.60
CA TYR A 61 11.13 -13.14 -1.21
C TYR A 61 10.73 -14.57 -1.62
N ALA A 62 9.95 -15.27 -0.80
CA ALA A 62 9.47 -16.62 -1.10
C ALA A 62 8.54 -16.63 -2.34
N ALA A 63 7.62 -15.67 -2.45
CA ALA A 63 6.74 -15.55 -3.59
C ALA A 63 7.50 -15.21 -4.89
N ALA A 64 8.48 -14.31 -4.82
CA ALA A 64 9.35 -13.98 -5.94
C ALA A 64 10.16 -15.19 -6.42
N LYS A 65 10.75 -15.93 -5.47
CA LYS A 65 11.51 -17.15 -5.75
C LYS A 65 10.68 -18.23 -6.45
N ALA A 66 9.40 -18.36 -6.10
CA ALA A 66 8.50 -19.30 -6.77
C ALA A 66 8.32 -18.96 -8.26
N ILE A 67 8.15 -17.68 -8.60
CA ILE A 67 8.02 -17.23 -10.00
C ILE A 67 9.31 -17.48 -10.79
N VAL A 68 10.47 -17.13 -10.23
CA VAL A 68 11.76 -17.39 -10.88
C VAL A 68 12.00 -18.88 -11.10
N ARG A 69 11.61 -19.72 -10.13
CA ARG A 69 11.67 -21.18 -10.28
C ARG A 69 10.79 -21.68 -11.43
N ASP A 70 9.55 -21.19 -11.53
CA ASP A 70 8.63 -21.55 -12.62
C ASP A 70 9.21 -21.13 -13.98
N ALA A 71 9.73 -19.91 -14.08
CA ALA A 71 10.36 -19.38 -15.29
C ALA A 71 11.59 -20.22 -15.71
N ALA A 72 12.42 -20.65 -14.76
CA ALA A 72 13.55 -21.54 -15.02
C ALA A 72 13.13 -22.92 -15.55
N MET A 73 11.91 -23.37 -15.26
CA MET A 73 11.31 -24.59 -15.80
C MET A 73 10.61 -24.37 -17.15
N GLY A 74 10.72 -23.17 -17.74
CA GLY A 74 10.03 -22.81 -18.98
C GLY A 74 8.52 -22.63 -18.83
N VAL A 75 8.03 -22.54 -17.59
CA VAL A 75 6.62 -22.31 -17.28
C VAL A 75 6.41 -20.81 -17.17
N HIS A 76 5.50 -20.26 -17.98
CA HIS A 76 5.11 -18.86 -17.83
C HIS A 76 4.61 -18.60 -16.40
N PRO A 77 4.82 -17.39 -15.83
CA PRO A 77 4.43 -17.07 -14.46
C PRO A 77 2.98 -17.49 -14.19
N VAL A 78 2.79 -18.44 -13.27
CA VAL A 78 1.47 -18.95 -12.95
C VAL A 78 0.66 -17.80 -12.31
N PRO A 79 -0.57 -17.50 -12.76
CA PRO A 79 -1.36 -16.37 -12.24
C PRO A 79 -1.52 -16.37 -10.71
N ARG A 80 -1.57 -17.56 -10.10
CA ARG A 80 -1.59 -17.74 -8.65
C ARG A 80 -0.33 -17.17 -7.99
N ASN A 81 0.86 -17.47 -8.52
CA ASN A 81 2.14 -17.05 -7.95
C ASN A 81 2.33 -15.55 -8.11
N VAL A 82 1.92 -14.99 -9.26
CA VAL A 82 1.88 -13.53 -9.46
C VAL A 82 0.96 -12.85 -8.44
N ARG A 83 -0.23 -13.42 -8.17
CA ARG A 83 -1.13 -12.89 -7.13
C ARG A 83 -0.49 -12.97 -5.75
N CYS A 84 0.16 -14.08 -5.40
CA CYS A 84 0.87 -14.21 -4.12
C CYS A 84 1.97 -13.17 -3.97
N LEU A 85 2.76 -12.93 -5.02
CA LEU A 85 3.80 -11.89 -5.03
C LEU A 85 3.20 -10.51 -4.76
N ARG A 86 2.13 -10.15 -5.48
CA ARG A 86 1.46 -8.85 -5.31
C ARG A 86 0.90 -8.67 -3.90
N THR A 87 0.26 -9.69 -3.34
CA THR A 87 -0.24 -9.63 -1.96
C THR A 87 0.89 -9.46 -0.94
N ALA A 88 2.01 -10.16 -1.13
CA ALA A 88 3.18 -10.01 -0.26
C ALA A 88 3.80 -8.60 -0.40
N LEU A 89 3.89 -8.09 -1.62
CA LEU A 89 4.37 -6.73 -1.90
C LEU A 89 3.50 -5.67 -1.22
N THR A 90 2.17 -5.77 -1.32
CA THR A 90 1.25 -4.85 -0.62
C THR A 90 1.51 -4.86 0.88
N ARG A 91 1.61 -6.03 1.52
CA ARG A 91 1.87 -6.13 2.97
C ARG A 91 3.22 -5.53 3.36
N PHE A 92 4.24 -5.73 2.54
CA PHE A 92 5.55 -5.13 2.72
C PHE A 92 5.48 -3.60 2.64
N SER A 93 4.88 -3.06 1.58
CA SER A 93 4.76 -1.62 1.33
C SER A 93 3.83 -0.89 2.30
N GLU A 94 2.89 -1.60 2.95
CA GLU A 94 2.08 -1.06 4.05
C GLU A 94 2.83 -1.02 5.39
N ARG A 95 3.67 -2.02 5.68
CA ARG A 95 4.32 -2.19 6.99
C ARG A 95 5.60 -1.39 7.12
N VAL A 96 6.45 -1.37 6.10
CA VAL A 96 7.77 -0.69 6.17
C VAL A 96 7.63 0.80 6.48
N PRO A 97 6.76 1.59 5.82
CA PRO A 97 6.59 3.00 6.16
C PRO A 97 6.14 3.23 7.61
N VAL A 98 5.30 2.35 8.15
CA VAL A 98 4.82 2.47 9.54
C VAL A 98 5.98 2.30 10.52
N ILE A 99 6.79 1.25 10.36
CA ILE A 99 7.94 0.98 11.23
C ILE A 99 9.06 2.03 11.04
N ALA A 100 9.21 2.56 9.84
CA ALA A 100 10.14 3.66 9.55
C ALA A 100 9.67 5.02 10.08
N GLY A 101 8.48 5.12 10.68
CA GLY A 101 7.93 6.39 11.16
C GLY A 101 7.44 7.34 10.06
N LEU A 102 7.18 6.82 8.86
CA LEU A 102 6.80 7.57 7.66
C LEU A 102 5.30 7.60 7.39
N SER A 103 4.52 6.84 8.15
CA SER A 103 3.06 6.90 8.06
C SER A 103 2.57 8.18 8.75
N GLU A 104 1.56 8.85 8.18
CA GLU A 104 0.85 9.90 8.92
C GLU A 104 0.41 9.37 10.30
N PRO A 105 0.49 10.19 11.35
CA PRO A 105 0.06 9.79 12.68
C PRO A 105 -1.37 9.25 12.63
N ASP A 106 -1.63 8.20 13.41
CA ASP A 106 -2.87 7.39 13.42
C ASP A 106 -4.16 8.24 13.54
N ASP A 107 -4.04 9.48 14.00
CA ASP A 107 -5.09 10.49 14.03
C ASP A 107 -5.70 10.79 12.64
N ALA A 108 -4.90 10.87 11.57
CA ALA A 108 -5.41 11.18 10.22
C ALA A 108 -6.30 10.05 9.64
N ARG A 109 -6.15 8.81 10.13
CA ARG A 109 -7.00 7.67 9.73
C ARG A 109 -8.31 7.65 10.52
N ARG A 110 -8.31 8.08 11.79
CA ARG A 110 -9.51 8.14 12.64
C ARG A 110 -10.57 9.13 12.10
N PHE A 111 -10.14 10.23 11.49
CA PHE A 111 -11.08 11.27 11.05
C PHE A 111 -11.74 11.03 9.69
N ARG A 112 -11.21 10.14 8.84
CA ARG A 112 -11.80 9.88 7.51
C ARG A 112 -13.21 9.27 7.57
N GLY A 113 -13.50 8.45 8.58
CA GLY A 113 -14.86 7.93 8.79
C GLY A 113 -15.80 8.95 9.41
N LEU A 114 -15.27 9.88 10.22
CA LEU A 114 -16.02 10.90 10.93
C LEU A 114 -16.42 12.07 10.01
N GLU A 115 -15.51 12.50 9.13
CA GLU A 115 -15.76 13.54 8.12
C GLU A 115 -16.87 13.13 7.15
N ALA A 116 -16.86 11.88 6.69
CA ALA A 116 -17.92 11.35 5.84
C ALA A 116 -19.28 11.30 6.56
N ALA A 117 -19.29 10.92 7.84
CA ALA A 117 -20.51 10.92 8.64
C ALA A 117 -21.07 12.34 8.89
N TYR A 118 -20.18 13.32 9.06
CA TYR A 118 -20.57 14.72 9.26
C TYR A 118 -21.08 15.38 7.97
N ALA A 119 -20.46 15.10 6.82
CA ALA A 119 -20.93 15.57 5.52
C ALA A 119 -22.36 15.10 5.21
N VAL A 120 -22.66 13.82 5.47
CA VAL A 120 -24.01 13.25 5.29
C VAL A 120 -25.05 13.90 6.21
N GLN A 121 -24.66 14.33 7.42
CA GLN A 121 -25.57 15.02 8.34
C GLN A 121 -25.87 16.45 7.87
N LEU A 122 -24.88 17.16 7.32
CA LEU A 122 -25.09 18.48 6.75
C LEU A 122 -26.00 18.43 5.53
N GLU A 123 -25.80 17.47 4.62
CA GLU A 123 -26.66 17.29 3.44
C GLU A 123 -28.12 17.04 3.84
N ARG A 124 -28.36 16.19 4.85
CA ARG A 124 -29.71 15.95 5.39
C ARG A 124 -30.34 17.16 6.06
N ALA A 125 -29.55 17.99 6.74
CA ALA A 125 -30.05 19.22 7.35
C ALA A 125 -30.43 20.24 6.29
N THR A 126 -29.64 20.36 5.21
CA THR A 126 -29.96 21.25 4.08
C THR A 126 -31.18 20.78 3.28
N GLU A 127 -31.38 19.46 3.14
CA GLU A 127 -32.57 18.89 2.50
C GLU A 127 -33.83 19.09 3.36
N ALA A 128 -33.71 19.03 4.69
CA ALA A 128 -34.81 19.26 5.61
C ALA A 128 -35.29 20.73 5.58
N ASP A 129 -34.35 21.69 5.57
CA ASP A 129 -34.68 23.12 5.45
C ASP A 129 -35.33 23.44 4.10
N ALA A 130 -34.87 22.82 3.00
CA ALA A 130 -35.44 23.03 1.67
C ALA A 130 -36.87 22.46 1.53
N ASN A 131 -37.22 21.41 2.27
CA ASN A 131 -38.55 20.80 2.18
C ASN A 131 -39.59 21.56 3.03
N ASP A 132 -39.16 22.24 4.10
CA ASP A 132 -40.01 23.07 4.97
C ASP A 132 -40.41 24.40 4.29
N GLU A 133 -39.53 24.95 3.43
CA GLU A 133 -39.84 26.14 2.61
C GLU A 133 -40.89 25.85 1.51
N VAL A 134 -40.90 24.63 0.94
CA VAL A 134 -41.85 24.24 -0.11
C VAL A 134 -43.25 23.94 0.46
N GLU A 135 -43.35 23.37 1.67
CA GLU A 135 -44.64 23.13 2.33
C GLU A 135 -45.30 24.42 2.85
N THR A 136 -44.51 25.43 3.18
CA THR A 136 -45.04 26.72 3.67
C THR A 136 -45.55 27.61 2.54
N GLU A 137 -44.90 27.62 1.38
CA GLU A 137 -45.41 28.36 0.20
C GLU A 137 -46.68 27.74 -0.39
N THR A 138 -46.80 26.42 -0.40
CA THR A 138 -47.98 25.72 -0.97
C THR A 138 -49.23 25.87 -0.09
N ARG A 139 -49.08 26.11 1.23
CA ARG A 139 -50.20 26.37 2.15
C ARG A 139 -50.71 27.83 2.13
N SER A 140 -49.90 28.78 1.68
CA SER A 140 -50.28 30.20 1.63
C SER A 140 -51.02 30.61 0.34
N ALA A 141 -51.17 29.69 -0.62
CA ALA A 141 -51.75 29.95 -1.94
C ALA A 141 -53.14 29.29 -2.17
N ALA A 142 -53.78 28.75 -1.12
CA ALA A 142 -55.10 28.09 -1.19
C ALA A 142 -56.18 28.84 -0.38
#